data_AF-A0A7V9T504-F1
#
_entry.id   AF-A0A7V9T504-F1
#
_cell.length_a   1.000
_cell.length_b   1.000
_cell.length_c   1.000
_cell.angle_alpha   90.00
_cell.angle_beta   90.00
_cell.angle_gamma   90.00
#
_symmetry.space_group_name_H-M   'P 1'
#
loop_
_entity.id
_entity.type
_entity.pdbx_description
1 polymer ?
#
loop_
_entity_poly.entity_id
_entity_poly.type
_entity_poly.pdbx_seq_one_letter_code
_entity_poly.pdbx_strand_id
1 'polypeptide(L)'
;MKTLAYITQGTSDYEPRLRALLEATGIDAHEFEGLEWFGLTPFFVICGATLRPDAHTHGDHVHTAGIHVEVAEELEEAFYFTLPEILADAYADEE
;
A
#
# COMPACT_ATOMS: atom_id res chain seq x y z
N MET A 1 5.43 15.12 -1.70
CA MET A 1 5.16 13.69 -1.48
C MET A 1 3.72 13.58 -1.06
N LYS A 2 2.92 12.82 -1.80
CA LYS A 2 1.52 12.58 -1.50
C LYS A 2 1.38 11.25 -0.77
N THR A 3 0.68 11.23 0.36
CA THR A 3 0.31 9.99 1.04
C THR A 3 -0.90 9.37 0.35
N LEU A 4 -0.74 8.15 -0.17
CA LEU A 4 -1.81 7.38 -0.80
C LEU A 4 -2.49 6.42 0.17
N ALA A 5 -1.78 6.00 1.22
CA ALA A 5 -2.38 5.20 2.28
C ALA A 5 -1.66 5.39 3.62
N TYR A 6 -2.38 5.16 4.71
CA TYR A 6 -1.83 4.93 6.04
C TYR A 6 -2.39 3.61 6.58
N ILE A 7 -1.55 2.59 6.63
CA ILE A 7 -1.92 1.22 6.99
C ILE A 7 -1.51 0.98 8.44
N THR A 8 -2.48 0.66 9.31
CA THR A 8 -2.25 0.34 10.73
C THR A 8 -2.95 -0.97 11.09
N GLN A 9 -2.58 -1.56 12.23
CA GLN A 9 -3.31 -2.70 12.76
C GLN A 9 -4.74 -2.30 13.15
N GLY A 10 -5.72 -2.79 12.40
CA GLY A 10 -7.15 -2.65 12.64
C GLY A 10 -7.85 -1.60 11.80
N THR A 11 -7.17 -0.55 11.32
CA THR A 11 -7.78 0.43 10.41
C THR A 11 -6.75 0.95 9.41
N SER A 12 -7.10 0.93 8.12
CA SER A 12 -6.28 1.52 7.08
C SER A 12 -7.03 2.66 6.41
N ASP A 13 -6.36 3.79 6.24
CA ASP A 13 -6.90 4.93 5.50
C ASP A 13 -6.26 4.95 4.11
N TYR A 14 -7.06 4.75 3.07
CA TYR A 14 -6.63 4.74 1.69
C TYR A 14 -7.22 5.92 0.94
N GLU A 15 -6.40 6.58 0.14
CA GLU A 15 -6.86 7.60 -0.79
C GLU A 15 -7.93 6.99 -1.71
N PRO A 16 -9.07 7.68 -1.96
CA PRO A 16 -10.21 7.09 -2.64
C PRO A 16 -9.87 6.45 -3.99
N ARG A 17 -8.95 7.04 -4.76
CA ARG A 17 -8.52 6.49 -6.05
C ARG A 17 -7.76 5.17 -5.90
N LEU A 18 -6.83 5.09 -4.95
CA LEU A 18 -6.12 3.85 -4.65
C LEU A 18 -7.08 2.78 -4.13
N ARG A 19 -7.97 3.12 -3.20
CA ARG A 19 -8.97 2.19 -2.69
C ARG A 19 -9.82 1.59 -3.80
N ALA A 20 -10.38 2.45 -4.67
CA ALA A 20 -11.21 1.99 -5.78
C ALA A 20 -10.46 1.08 -6.76
N LEU A 21 -9.18 1.36 -7.01
CA LEU A 21 -8.32 0.50 -7.83
C LEU A 21 -8.14 -0.87 -7.18
N LEU A 22 -7.77 -0.92 -5.90
CA LEU A 22 -7.54 -2.16 -5.17
C LEU A 22 -8.80 -3.02 -5.08
N GLU A 23 -9.95 -2.41 -4.76
CA GLU A 23 -11.25 -3.11 -4.73
C GLU A 23 -11.61 -3.71 -6.10
N ALA A 24 -11.26 -3.03 -7.21
CA ALA A 24 -11.52 -3.53 -8.56
C ALA A 24 -10.65 -4.73 -8.96
N THR A 25 -9.52 -4.97 -8.28
CA THR A 25 -8.65 -6.12 -8.59
C THR A 25 -9.24 -7.46 -8.16
N GLY A 26 -10.15 -7.46 -7.18
CA GLY A 26 -10.65 -8.69 -6.55
C GLY A 26 -9.63 -9.42 -5.68
N ILE A 27 -8.41 -8.89 -5.50
CA ILE A 27 -7.39 -9.44 -4.61
C ILE A 27 -7.88 -9.32 -3.16
N ASP A 28 -7.73 -10.41 -2.39
CA ASP A 28 -8.11 -10.46 -0.98
C ASP A 28 -7.39 -9.35 -0.19
N ALA A 29 -8.18 -8.46 0.40
CA ALA A 29 -7.68 -7.38 1.23
C ALA A 29 -7.11 -7.89 2.57
N HIS A 30 -7.52 -9.07 3.03
CA HIS A 30 -7.25 -9.54 4.39
C HIS A 30 -6.27 -10.72 4.45
N GLU A 31 -5.28 -10.75 3.56
CA GLU A 31 -4.17 -11.71 3.63
C GLU A 31 -3.50 -11.71 5.02
N PHE A 32 -3.40 -10.52 5.63
CA PHE A 32 -2.93 -10.33 6.99
C PHE A 32 -4.05 -9.76 7.87
N GLU A 33 -4.31 -10.40 9.02
CA GLU A 33 -5.35 -9.97 9.95
C GLU A 33 -5.12 -8.53 10.40
N GLY A 34 -6.12 -7.68 10.16
CA GLY A 34 -6.08 -6.26 10.54
C GLY A 34 -5.16 -5.38 9.70
N LEU A 35 -4.58 -5.87 8.61
CA LEU A 35 -3.67 -5.11 7.73
C LEU A 35 -4.15 -5.18 6.27
N GLU A 36 -5.19 -4.41 5.96
CA GLU A 36 -5.83 -4.38 4.64
C GLU A 36 -4.82 -4.11 3.52
N TRP A 37 -4.77 -4.97 2.51
CA TRP A 37 -3.87 -4.95 1.35
C TRP A 37 -2.37 -4.79 1.65
N PHE A 38 -1.93 -5.09 2.88
CA PHE A 38 -0.53 -4.92 3.26
C PHE A 38 0.42 -5.81 2.45
N GLY A 39 -0.05 -6.99 2.01
CA GLY A 39 0.70 -7.87 1.11
C GLY A 39 1.04 -7.23 -0.24
N LEU A 40 0.32 -6.18 -0.64
CA LEU A 40 0.55 -5.47 -1.91
C LEU A 40 1.62 -4.37 -1.81
N THR A 41 2.12 -4.08 -0.61
CA THR A 41 3.10 -3.02 -0.39
C THR A 41 4.40 -3.18 -1.22
N PRO A 42 4.93 -4.38 -1.51
CA PRO A 42 6.06 -4.53 -2.43
C PRO A 42 5.75 -4.04 -3.85
N PHE A 43 4.54 -4.27 -4.37
CA PHE A 43 4.15 -3.79 -5.70
C PHE A 43 4.00 -2.27 -5.72
N PHE A 44 3.53 -1.68 -4.63
CA PHE A 44 3.49 -0.22 -4.50
C PHE A 44 4.90 0.38 -4.64
N VAL A 45 5.89 -0.24 -3.98
CA VAL A 45 7.29 0.19 -4.07
C VAL A 45 7.85 0.05 -5.48
N ILE A 46 7.57 -1.07 -6.16
CA ILE A 46 7.98 -1.26 -7.57
C ILE A 46 7.39 -0.17 -8.46
N CYS A 47 6.16 0.28 -8.19
CA CYS A 47 5.48 1.36 -8.91
C CYS A 47 5.96 2.77 -8.51
N GLY A 48 7.00 2.90 -7.67
CA GLY A 48 7.58 4.18 -7.29
C GLY A 48 7.09 4.76 -5.95
N ALA A 49 6.33 3.99 -5.16
CA ALA A 49 6.01 4.40 -3.80
C ALA A 49 7.19 4.20 -2.84
N THR A 50 7.21 5.02 -1.79
CA THR A 50 8.06 4.89 -0.61
C THR A 50 7.19 4.48 0.56
N LEU A 51 7.63 3.47 1.32
CA LEU A 51 7.01 3.10 2.58
C LEU A 51 7.74 3.82 3.70
N ARG A 52 7.04 4.71 4.40
CA ARG A 52 7.57 5.42 5.57
C ARG A 52 6.95 4.84 6.84
N PRO A 53 7.72 4.15 7.70
CA PRO A 53 7.23 3.70 8.99
C PRO A 53 6.81 4.90 9.85
N ASP A 54 5.65 4.79 10.51
CA ASP A 54 5.32 5.63 11.65
C ASP A 54 5.64 4.85 12.92
N ALA A 55 6.75 5.21 13.55
CA ALA A 55 7.22 4.55 14.75
C ALA A 55 7.63 5.58 15.80
N HIS A 56 7.23 5.33 17.03
CA HIS A 56 7.55 6.16 18.18
C HIS A 56 8.44 5.39 19.15
N THR A 57 9.49 6.04 19.63
CA THR A 57 10.34 5.48 20.68
C THR A 57 9.87 5.99 22.03
N HIS A 58 9.61 5.08 22.96
CA HIS A 58 9.33 5.41 24.35
C HIS A 58 10.26 4.59 25.25
N GLY A 59 11.23 5.26 25.90
CA GLY A 59 12.24 4.60 26.70
C GLY A 59 13.17 3.71 25.85
N ASP A 60 13.16 2.41 26.13
CA ASP A 60 13.91 1.36 25.45
C ASP A 60 13.06 0.53 24.46
N HIS A 61 11.84 0.99 24.14
CA HIS A 61 10.93 0.31 23.23
C HIS A 61 10.57 1.17 22.02
N VAL A 62 10.43 0.51 20.85
CA VAL A 62 9.93 1.11 19.61
C VAL A 62 8.52 0.57 19.39
N HIS A 63 7.54 1.46 19.32
CA HIS A 63 6.18 1.16 18.92
C HIS A 63 5.97 1.61 17.48
N THR A 64 5.78 0.66 16.57
CA THR A 64 5.36 0.96 15.19
C THR A 64 3.84 1.10 15.16
N ALA A 65 3.35 2.30 14.88
CA ALA A 65 1.93 2.60 14.76
C ALA A 65 1.37 2.16 13.40
N GLY A 66 2.17 2.26 12.34
CA GLY A 66 1.78 1.86 11.00
C GLY A 66 2.81 2.21 9.94
N ILE A 67 2.37 2.20 8.67
CA ILE A 67 3.18 2.64 7.53
C ILE A 67 2.40 3.63 6.68
N HIS A 68 3.06 4.68 6.21
CA HIS A 68 2.56 5.52 5.14
C HIS A 68 3.06 5.00 3.80
N VAL A 69 2.16 4.89 2.84
CA VAL A 69 2.48 4.68 1.43
C VAL A 69 2.50 6.05 0.77
N GLU A 70 3.68 6.49 0.33
CA GLU A 70 3.89 7.84 -0.19
C GLU A 70 4.46 7.79 -1.60
N VAL A 71 3.98 8.66 -2.49
CA VAL A 71 4.48 8.78 -3.87
C VAL A 71 4.90 10.22 -4.13
N ALA A 72 5.98 10.43 -4.89
CA ALA A 72 6.35 11.75 -5.38
C ALA A 72 5.24 12.27 -6.30
N GLU A 73 4.85 13.54 -6.19
CA GLU A 73 3.66 14.05 -6.89
C GLU A 73 3.78 13.92 -8.41
N GLU A 74 4.99 14.11 -8.94
CA GLU A 74 5.33 13.93 -10.35
C GLU A 74 5.25 12.46 -10.83
N LEU A 75 5.25 11.49 -9.91
CA LEU A 75 5.15 10.06 -10.20
C LEU A 75 3.76 9.49 -9.92
N GLU A 76 2.82 10.28 -9.40
CA GLU A 76 1.49 9.78 -9.01
C GLU A 76 0.75 9.11 -10.17
N GLU A 77 0.69 9.76 -11.34
CA GLU A 77 0.02 9.19 -12.51
C GLU A 77 0.74 7.95 -13.04
N ALA A 78 2.08 7.93 -12.99
CA ALA A 78 2.85 6.77 -13.38
C ALA A 78 2.61 5.58 -12.45
N PHE A 79 2.51 5.83 -11.14
CA PHE A 79 2.13 4.82 -10.15
C PHE A 79 0.77 4.21 -10.47
N TYR A 80 -0.26 5.05 -10.68
CA TYR A 80 -1.61 4.58 -10.99
C TYR A 80 -1.74 3.90 -12.36
N PHE A 81 -0.89 4.27 -13.32
CA PHE A 81 -0.82 3.62 -14.61
C PHE A 81 -0.19 2.22 -14.51
N THR A 82 0.90 2.10 -13.75
CA THR A 82 1.73 0.87 -13.71
C THR A 82 1.17 -0.18 -12.76
N LEU A 83 0.56 0.23 -11.63
CA LEU A 83 0.11 -0.70 -10.59
C LEU A 83 -0.88 -1.76 -11.09
N PRO A 84 -1.93 -1.43 -11.88
CA PRO A 84 -2.84 -2.45 -12.40
C PRO A 84 -2.15 -3.49 -13.29
N GLU A 85 -1.20 -3.06 -14.12
CA GLU A 85 -0.45 -3.96 -15.02
C GLU A 85 0.37 -4.96 -14.21
N ILE A 86 1.12 -4.48 -13.23
CA ILE A 86 1.96 -5.33 -12.37
C ILE A 86 1.12 -6.30 -11.52
N LEU A 87 0.00 -5.85 -10.98
CA LEU A 87 -0.89 -6.72 -10.21
C LEU A 87 -1.55 -7.78 -11.09
N ALA A 88 -1.96 -7.42 -12.31
CA ALA A 88 -2.48 -8.39 -13.27
C ALA A 88 -1.44 -9.45 -13.62
N ASP A 89 -0.19 -9.06 -13.87
CA ASP A 89 0.89 -10.01 -14.18
C ASP A 89 1.22 -10.92 -12.99
N ALA A 90 1.19 -10.41 -11.76
CA ALA A 90 1.56 -11.15 -10.55
C ALA A 90 0.47 -12.11 -10.05
N TYR A 91 -0.80 -11.80 -10.34
CA TYR A 91 -1.97 -12.56 -9.88
C TYR A 91 -2.74 -13.22 -11.03
N ALA A 92 -2.27 -13.13 -12.28
CA ALA A 92 -2.76 -13.98 -13.35
C ALA A 92 -2.43 -15.43 -12.99
N ASP A 93 -3.45 -16.29 -12.93
CA ASP A 93 -3.25 -17.72 -12.77
C ASP A 93 -2.31 -18.22 -13.88
N GLU A 94 -1.22 -18.89 -13.51
CA GLU A 94 -0.43 -19.69 -14.46
C GLU A 94 -1.32 -20.83 -14.96
N GLU A 95 -1.97 -20.64 -16.11
CA GLU A 95 -2.68 -21.70 -16.83
C GLU A 95 -1.72 -22.68 -17.52
#